data_AF-A0A2T0UQ06-F1
#
_entry.id   AF-A0A2T0UQ06-F1
#
_cell.length_a   1.000
_cell.length_b   1.000
_cell.length_c   1.000
_cell.angle_alpha   90.00
_cell.angle_beta   90.00
_cell.angle_gamma   90.00
#
_symmetry.space_group_name_H-M   'P 1'
#
loop_
_entity.id
_entity.type
_entity.pdbx_description
1 polymer ?
#
loop_
_entity_poly.entity_id
_entity_poly.type
_entity_poly.pdbx_seq_one_letter_code
_entity_poly.pdbx_strand_id
1 'polypeptide(L)'
;MRVTAYHRGFDPELDTRPVMHSQYLRPEEEVLFVYGASPANAAYDVRDRQRNGSPKRSAALSALKWTLLALIRLFVKLVRFAMHPYYSSGEVKGVEPVTVSGMQSDCRAAKLADAARGRTGVWILTDQRFAFVEVRDRDQRAAASASTKEDLDDLKRHIGRLPGEWTDFQQDRQLGPVDAAPVFELTSDQYHDRGRDRRKPKGSKEGVFHLLEFADGSGIALGIDSP
;
A
#
# COMPACT_ATOMS: atom_id res chain seq x y z
N MET A 1 40.75 -3.34 2.69
CA MET A 1 39.61 -3.77 1.85
C MET A 1 38.35 -3.61 2.69
N ARG A 2 37.50 -2.61 2.44
CA ARG A 2 36.20 -2.51 3.14
C ARG A 2 35.23 -3.42 2.39
N VAL A 3 34.81 -4.50 3.04
CA VAL A 3 33.68 -5.30 2.57
C VAL A 3 32.44 -4.45 2.83
N THR A 4 31.89 -3.84 1.79
CA THR A 4 30.54 -3.27 1.86
C THR A 4 29.58 -4.45 2.01
N ALA A 5 29.05 -4.65 3.22
CA ALA A 5 27.96 -5.59 3.42
C ALA A 5 26.79 -5.13 2.56
N TYR A 6 26.36 -5.97 1.62
CA TYR A 6 25.17 -5.71 0.83
C TYR A 6 23.94 -6.00 1.68
N HIS A 7 23.36 -4.95 2.26
CA HIS A 7 22.10 -5.04 2.98
C HIS A 7 20.92 -5.16 2.02
N ARG A 8 19.82 -5.76 2.49
CA ARG A 8 18.53 -5.71 1.79
C ARG A 8 17.68 -4.56 2.31
N GLY A 9 16.81 -4.03 1.46
CA GLY A 9 15.79 -3.07 1.86
C GLY A 9 14.68 -3.71 2.70
N PHE A 10 13.80 -2.87 3.23
CA PHE A 10 12.63 -3.30 4.00
C PHE A 10 11.65 -4.12 3.15
N ASP A 11 11.34 -5.31 3.64
CA ASP A 11 10.31 -6.20 3.12
C ASP A 11 9.08 -6.13 4.05
N PRO A 12 7.93 -5.59 3.59
CA PRO A 12 6.74 -5.49 4.41
C PRO A 12 6.21 -6.82 4.96
N GLU A 13 6.46 -7.95 4.30
CA GLU A 13 5.98 -9.26 4.76
C GLU A 13 6.90 -9.82 5.87
N LEU A 14 8.21 -9.68 5.69
CA LEU A 14 9.20 -10.28 6.60
C LEU A 14 9.57 -9.37 7.78
N ASP A 15 9.66 -8.06 7.56
CA ASP A 15 10.30 -7.13 8.49
C ASP A 15 9.32 -6.34 9.35
N THR A 16 8.05 -6.32 8.98
CA THR A 16 7.05 -5.49 9.66
C THR A 16 7.02 -5.77 11.18
N ARG A 17 6.89 -7.05 11.58
CA ARG A 17 6.86 -7.40 13.00
C ARG A 17 8.16 -7.03 13.73
N PRO A 18 9.36 -7.48 13.30
CA PRO A 18 10.59 -7.18 14.04
C PRO A 18 10.93 -5.69 14.08
N VAL A 19 10.70 -4.93 12.99
CA VAL A 19 10.99 -3.50 12.97
C VAL A 19 10.03 -2.73 13.88
N MET A 20 8.73 -3.05 13.84
CA MET A 20 7.77 -2.37 14.71
C MET A 20 8.00 -2.69 16.19
N HIS A 21 8.29 -3.94 16.56
CA HIS A 21 8.59 -4.31 17.94
C HIS A 21 9.87 -3.67 18.48
N SER A 22 10.88 -3.45 17.62
CA SER A 22 12.16 -2.89 18.06
C SER A 22 12.21 -1.36 18.09
N GLN A 23 11.41 -0.68 17.27
CA GLN A 23 11.53 0.77 17.08
C GLN A 23 10.29 1.59 17.44
N TYR A 24 9.09 0.99 17.45
CA TYR A 24 7.84 1.77 17.55
C TYR A 24 6.89 1.30 18.65
N LEU A 25 6.63 -0.01 18.74
CA LEU A 25 5.73 -0.58 19.72
C LEU A 25 6.32 -0.49 21.13
N ARG A 26 5.47 -0.17 22.10
CA ARG A 26 5.87 -0.23 23.51
C ARG A 26 5.81 -1.67 24.01
N PRO A 27 6.67 -2.09 24.96
CA PRO A 27 6.68 -3.46 25.47
C PRO A 27 5.34 -3.94 26.03
N GLU A 28 4.51 -3.02 26.52
CA GLU A 28 3.19 -3.28 27.12
C GLU A 28 2.01 -3.24 26.14
N GLU A 29 2.22 -2.89 24.86
CA GLU A 29 1.14 -2.80 23.88
C GLU A 29 0.79 -4.18 23.30
N GLU A 30 -0.50 -4.54 23.32
CA GLU A 30 -1.00 -5.75 22.67
C GLU A 30 -1.34 -5.44 21.20
N VAL A 31 -0.66 -6.13 20.27
CA VAL A 31 -0.89 -5.94 18.83
C VAL A 31 -2.14 -6.70 18.39
N LEU A 32 -3.20 -5.96 18.07
CA LEU A 32 -4.48 -6.50 17.57
C LEU A 32 -4.45 -6.71 16.05
N PHE A 33 -3.73 -5.84 15.33
CA PHE A 33 -3.53 -5.94 13.89
C PHE A 33 -2.21 -5.28 13.49
N VAL A 34 -1.49 -5.93 12.57
CA VAL A 34 -0.27 -5.36 11.98
C VAL A 34 -0.18 -5.81 10.53
N TYR A 35 0.00 -4.84 9.62
CA TYR A 35 0.12 -5.13 8.20
C TYR A 35 1.14 -4.21 7.53
N GLY A 36 2.15 -4.83 6.91
CA GLY A 36 3.13 -4.15 6.09
C GLY A 36 2.51 -3.69 4.77
N ALA A 37 2.41 -2.37 4.59
CA ALA A 37 1.91 -1.77 3.38
C ALA A 37 3.03 -1.34 2.45
N SER A 38 2.94 -1.80 1.20
CA SER A 38 3.55 -1.12 0.07
C SER A 38 2.66 0.07 -0.35
N PRO A 39 3.16 1.01 -1.19
CA PRO A 39 2.54 2.30 -1.49
C PRO A 39 1.07 2.31 -1.99
N ALA A 40 0.47 1.15 -2.27
CA ALA A 40 -0.83 0.99 -2.93
C ALA A 40 -1.87 0.14 -2.17
N ASN A 41 -1.77 -0.01 -0.85
CA ASN A 41 -2.48 -1.10 -0.15
C ASN A 41 -3.80 -0.74 0.57
N ALA A 42 -4.44 0.38 0.21
CA ALA A 42 -5.75 0.74 0.74
C ALA A 42 -6.81 0.77 -0.35
N ALA A 43 -7.89 0.01 -0.17
CA ALA A 43 -9.08 0.08 -1.00
C ALA A 43 -10.03 1.18 -0.49
N TYR A 44 -10.50 2.05 -1.38
CA TYR A 44 -11.41 3.15 -1.03
C TYR A 44 -12.83 2.85 -1.51
N ASP A 45 -13.77 2.78 -0.58
CA ASP A 45 -15.21 2.89 -0.81
C ASP A 45 -15.71 4.23 -0.26
N VAL A 46 -15.21 5.29 -0.90
CA VAL A 46 -15.54 6.67 -0.56
C VAL A 46 -16.31 7.28 -1.73
N ARG A 47 -17.36 8.04 -1.43
CA ARG A 47 -18.12 8.77 -2.46
C ARG A 47 -17.17 9.62 -3.32
N ASP A 48 -17.42 9.62 -4.63
CA ASP A 48 -16.62 10.38 -5.61
C ASP A 48 -15.13 10.01 -5.69
N ARG A 49 -14.73 8.85 -5.13
CA ARG A 49 -13.39 8.26 -5.30
C ARG A 49 -13.42 6.90 -5.99
N GLN A 50 -12.38 6.61 -6.76
CA GLN A 50 -12.10 5.27 -7.28
C GLN A 50 -11.54 4.38 -6.17
N ARG A 51 -11.49 3.06 -6.41
CA ARG A 51 -10.97 2.07 -5.44
C ARG A 51 -9.53 2.34 -4.99
N ASN A 52 -8.71 2.97 -5.83
CA ASN A 52 -7.33 3.38 -5.50
C ASN A 52 -7.25 4.75 -4.80
N GLY A 53 -8.38 5.30 -4.36
CA GLY A 53 -8.48 6.60 -3.69
C GLY A 53 -8.35 7.81 -4.62
N SER A 54 -8.16 7.65 -5.93
CA SER A 54 -8.14 8.79 -6.85
C SER A 54 -9.55 9.37 -7.05
N PRO A 55 -9.71 10.68 -7.29
CA PRO A 55 -11.01 11.27 -7.58
C PRO A 55 -11.65 10.63 -8.82
N LYS A 56 -12.96 10.36 -8.77
CA LYS A 56 -13.73 9.97 -9.96
C LYS A 56 -13.77 11.17 -10.91
N ARG A 57 -12.88 11.19 -11.91
CA ARG A 57 -12.95 12.18 -12.98
C ARG A 57 -14.31 12.04 -13.68
N SER A 58 -14.97 13.17 -13.93
CA SER A 58 -16.30 13.21 -14.55
C SER A 58 -16.33 12.40 -15.84
N ALA A 59 -17.37 11.57 -15.99
CA ALA A 59 -17.53 10.64 -17.10
C ALA A 59 -17.37 11.29 -18.48
N ALA A 60 -17.74 12.58 -18.62
CA ALA A 60 -17.64 13.35 -19.85
C ALA A 60 -16.20 13.51 -20.37
N LEU A 61 -15.23 13.83 -19.50
CA LEU A 61 -13.82 13.94 -19.90
C LEU A 61 -13.19 12.57 -20.14
N SER A 62 -13.68 11.54 -19.45
CA SER A 62 -13.23 10.17 -19.70
C SER A 62 -13.71 9.66 -21.06
N ALA A 63 -14.94 9.94 -21.48
CA ALA A 63 -15.48 9.50 -22.77
C ALA A 63 -14.69 10.07 -23.97
N LEU A 64 -14.34 11.36 -23.93
CA LEU A 64 -13.51 12.01 -24.96
C LEU A 64 -12.08 11.44 -24.99
N LYS A 65 -11.53 11.12 -23.81
CA LYS A 65 -10.21 10.50 -23.71
C LYS A 65 -10.25 9.06 -24.21
N TRP A 66 -11.32 8.30 -23.93
CA TRP A 66 -11.52 6.91 -24.36
C TRP A 66 -11.80 6.79 -25.85
N THR A 67 -12.50 7.73 -26.50
CA THR A 67 -12.63 7.73 -27.97
C THR A 67 -11.30 7.98 -28.65
N LEU A 68 -10.50 8.93 -28.16
CA LEU A 68 -9.15 9.17 -28.66
C LEU A 68 -8.22 7.96 -28.40
N LEU A 69 -8.30 7.35 -27.21
CA LEU A 69 -7.52 6.16 -26.87
C LEU A 69 -7.97 4.92 -27.63
N ALA A 70 -9.25 4.80 -27.97
CA ALA A 70 -9.80 3.69 -28.76
C ALA A 70 -9.27 3.74 -30.19
N LEU A 71 -9.19 4.94 -30.79
CA LEU A 71 -8.53 5.15 -32.09
C LEU A 71 -7.05 4.76 -32.05
N ILE A 72 -6.32 5.18 -31.02
CA ILE A 72 -4.90 4.83 -30.84
C ILE A 72 -4.74 3.33 -30.57
N ARG A 73 -5.61 2.71 -29.74
CA ARG A 73 -5.58 1.27 -29.45
C ARG A 73 -5.95 0.41 -30.64
N LEU A 74 -6.84 0.88 -31.52
CA LEU A 74 -7.13 0.20 -32.79
C LEU A 74 -5.86 0.16 -33.66
N PHE A 75 -5.15 1.29 -33.74
CA PHE A 75 -3.89 1.42 -34.47
C PHE A 75 -2.78 0.52 -33.88
N VAL A 76 -2.64 0.52 -32.55
CA VAL A 76 -1.65 -0.32 -31.84
C VAL A 76 -2.03 -1.81 -31.88
N LYS A 77 -3.32 -2.18 -31.81
CA LYS A 77 -3.76 -3.58 -31.99
C LYS A 77 -3.48 -4.08 -33.40
N LEU A 78 -3.60 -3.23 -34.43
CA LEU A 78 -3.22 -3.56 -35.80
C LEU A 78 -1.72 -3.90 -35.90
N VAL A 79 -0.87 -3.16 -35.17
CA VAL A 79 0.58 -3.40 -35.10
C VAL A 79 0.95 -4.59 -34.21
N ARG A 80 0.24 -4.83 -33.10
CA ARG A 80 0.51 -5.93 -32.16
C ARG A 80 -0.03 -7.29 -32.61
N PHE A 81 -1.06 -7.35 -33.44
CA PHE A 81 -1.60 -8.61 -33.96
C PHE A 81 -0.55 -9.39 -34.80
N ALA A 82 0.51 -8.73 -35.27
CA ALA A 82 1.63 -9.36 -35.97
C ALA A 82 2.69 -9.99 -35.04
N MET A 83 2.68 -9.76 -33.72
CA MET A 83 3.74 -10.23 -32.81
C MET A 83 3.19 -10.76 -31.47
N HIS A 84 2.88 -12.06 -31.45
CA HIS A 84 2.76 -12.97 -30.29
C HIS A 84 1.61 -12.82 -29.27
N PRO A 85 1.23 -13.94 -28.60
CA PRO A 85 -0.05 -14.13 -27.93
C PRO A 85 -0.08 -13.68 -26.46
N TYR A 86 -1.32 -13.56 -26.00
CA TYR A 86 -1.83 -13.10 -24.72
C TYR A 86 -1.22 -13.78 -23.48
N TYR A 87 -0.85 -12.96 -22.49
CA TYR A 87 -0.82 -13.36 -21.08
C TYR A 87 -2.09 -12.86 -20.37
N SER A 88 -2.90 -13.80 -19.90
CA SER A 88 -3.97 -13.59 -18.93
C SER A 88 -3.40 -13.79 -17.52
N SER A 89 -3.31 -12.72 -16.72
CA SER A 89 -2.92 -12.78 -15.31
C SER A 89 -4.10 -13.31 -14.48
N GLY A 90 -3.92 -14.45 -13.81
CA GLY A 90 -4.85 -14.96 -12.82
C GLY A 90 -4.89 -14.07 -11.58
N GLU A 91 -6.07 -13.57 -11.23
CA GLU A 91 -6.33 -12.88 -9.96
C GLU A 91 -6.26 -13.90 -8.80
N VAL A 92 -5.22 -13.82 -7.97
CA VAL A 92 -5.22 -14.48 -6.66
C VAL A 92 -6.21 -13.74 -5.75
N LYS A 93 -7.22 -14.46 -5.26
CA LYS A 93 -8.37 -13.91 -4.52
C LYS A 93 -8.06 -13.77 -3.01
N GLY A 94 -7.51 -12.64 -2.57
CA GLY A 94 -7.30 -12.31 -1.14
C GLY A 94 -8.27 -11.28 -0.55
N VAL A 95 -8.35 -11.20 0.78
CA VAL A 95 -9.03 -10.13 1.55
C VAL A 95 -8.18 -8.86 1.45
N GLU A 96 -8.82 -7.72 1.16
CA GLU A 96 -8.12 -6.43 1.15
C GLU A 96 -7.70 -6.07 2.58
N PRO A 97 -6.41 -5.84 2.84
CA PRO A 97 -5.88 -5.68 4.19
C PRO A 97 -6.37 -4.39 4.85
N VAL A 98 -6.58 -3.32 4.07
CA VAL A 98 -7.11 -2.05 4.56
C VAL A 98 -8.18 -1.54 3.61
N THR A 99 -9.38 -1.29 4.14
CA THR A 99 -10.48 -0.67 3.40
C THR A 99 -10.96 0.60 4.09
N VAL A 100 -11.10 1.67 3.33
CA VAL A 100 -11.51 3.01 3.78
C VAL A 100 -12.92 3.27 3.30
N SER A 101 -13.83 3.65 4.19
CA SER A 101 -15.23 3.93 3.86
C SER A 101 -15.63 5.34 4.29
N GLY A 102 -16.52 5.98 3.51
CA GLY A 102 -17.03 7.31 3.87
C GLY A 102 -17.98 7.94 2.85
N MET A 103 -18.89 8.79 3.34
CA MET A 103 -19.85 9.50 2.50
C MET A 103 -19.29 10.75 1.82
N GLN A 104 -18.24 11.36 2.38
CA GLN A 104 -17.58 12.55 1.86
C GLN A 104 -16.21 12.18 1.29
N SER A 105 -15.83 12.82 0.18
CA SER A 105 -14.55 12.54 -0.48
C SER A 105 -13.35 12.93 0.39
N ASP A 106 -13.49 13.81 1.37
CA ASP A 106 -12.44 14.26 2.28
C ASP A 106 -12.71 13.88 3.75
N CYS A 107 -13.47 12.82 3.97
CA CYS A 107 -13.73 12.29 5.31
C CYS A 107 -12.42 11.95 6.06
N ARG A 108 -12.51 11.83 7.38
CA ARG A 108 -11.36 11.59 8.26
C ARG A 108 -10.61 10.31 7.88
N ALA A 109 -11.34 9.21 7.65
CA ALA A 109 -10.74 7.96 7.18
C ALA A 109 -9.95 8.14 5.88
N ALA A 110 -10.52 8.87 4.90
CA ALA A 110 -9.86 9.14 3.63
C ALA A 110 -8.61 10.02 3.80
N LYS A 111 -8.64 11.03 4.67
CA LYS A 111 -7.46 11.88 4.96
C LYS A 111 -6.31 11.09 5.59
N LEU A 112 -6.60 10.18 6.52
CA LEU A 112 -5.59 9.31 7.14
C LEU A 112 -5.00 8.34 6.11
N ALA A 113 -5.84 7.72 5.29
CA ALA A 113 -5.39 6.82 4.23
C ALA A 113 -4.62 7.54 3.13
N ASP A 114 -4.99 8.79 2.79
CA ASP A 114 -4.25 9.63 1.85
C ASP A 114 -2.87 10.02 2.42
N ALA A 115 -2.75 10.21 3.74
CA ALA A 115 -1.47 10.50 4.38
C ALA A 115 -0.50 9.30 4.30
N ALA A 116 -1.03 8.07 4.43
CA ALA A 116 -0.30 6.82 4.27
C ALA A 116 0.00 6.46 2.80
N ARG A 117 -0.80 6.98 1.87
CA ARG A 117 -0.73 6.65 0.45
C ARG A 117 0.63 7.06 -0.15
N GLY A 118 1.18 6.19 -0.99
CA GLY A 118 2.47 6.45 -1.65
C GLY A 118 3.69 6.19 -0.76
N ARG A 119 3.49 5.78 0.50
CA ARG A 119 4.57 5.48 1.44
C ARG A 119 4.66 3.97 1.68
N THR A 120 5.88 3.49 1.87
CA THR A 120 6.13 2.17 2.45
C THR A 120 6.03 2.31 3.97
N GLY A 121 5.20 1.48 4.60
CA GLY A 121 4.94 1.61 6.03
C GLY A 121 4.12 0.47 6.58
N VAL A 122 3.62 0.65 7.80
CA VAL A 122 2.89 -0.38 8.54
C VAL A 122 1.62 0.22 9.12
N TRP A 123 0.48 -0.42 8.86
CA TRP A 123 -0.76 -0.17 9.58
C TRP A 123 -0.75 -0.98 10.87
N ILE A 124 -0.98 -0.32 12.00
CA ILE A 124 -0.90 -0.95 13.32
C ILE A 124 -2.14 -0.57 14.12
N LEU A 125 -2.82 -1.58 14.66
CA LEU A 125 -3.80 -1.42 15.71
C LEU A 125 -3.31 -2.18 16.95
N THR A 126 -3.32 -1.47 18.07
CA THR A 126 -3.04 -2.00 19.40
C THR A 126 -4.26 -1.82 20.29
N ASP A 127 -4.22 -2.37 21.48
CA ASP A 127 -5.18 -2.10 22.56
C ASP A 127 -5.23 -0.62 22.99
N GLN A 128 -4.19 0.17 22.71
CA GLN A 128 -4.08 1.57 23.14
C GLN A 128 -4.27 2.59 22.02
N ARG A 129 -3.89 2.25 20.78
CA ARG A 129 -3.81 3.19 19.67
C ARG A 129 -3.89 2.54 18.30
N PHE A 130 -4.22 3.37 17.32
CA PHE A 130 -4.19 3.07 15.90
C PHE A 130 -3.23 4.02 15.18
N ALA A 131 -2.35 3.49 14.32
CA ALA A 131 -1.32 4.28 13.66
C ALA A 131 -0.99 3.78 12.26
N PHE A 132 -0.39 4.66 11.46
CA PHE A 132 0.40 4.29 10.29
C PHE A 132 1.83 4.79 10.47
N VAL A 133 2.79 3.87 10.36
CA VAL A 133 4.21 4.12 10.58
C VAL A 133 4.94 3.98 9.26
N GLU A 134 5.54 5.06 8.76
CA GLU A 134 6.40 5.01 7.58
C GLU A 134 7.73 4.36 7.95
N VAL A 135 8.19 3.43 7.10
CA VAL A 135 9.51 2.82 7.24
C VAL A 135 10.40 3.34 6.12
N ARG A 136 11.46 4.06 6.51
CA ARG A 136 12.43 4.66 5.58
C ARG A 136 13.72 3.88 5.61
N ASP A 137 14.18 3.46 4.44
CA ASP A 137 15.53 2.92 4.27
C ASP A 137 16.54 4.08 4.33
N ARG A 138 17.46 4.06 5.30
CA ARG A 138 18.46 5.15 5.47
C ARG A 138 19.40 5.23 4.28
N ASP A 139 19.70 4.11 3.62
CA ASP A 139 20.73 4.03 2.60
C ASP A 139 20.18 4.27 1.18
N GLN A 140 18.91 3.94 0.90
CA GLN A 140 18.32 4.19 -0.43
C GLN A 140 18.16 5.68 -0.77
N ARG A 141 18.05 6.57 0.22
CA ARG A 141 18.03 8.03 -0.06
C ARG A 141 19.41 8.59 -0.43
N ALA A 142 20.51 7.97 0.00
CA ALA A 142 21.84 8.37 -0.41
C ALA A 142 22.14 7.99 -1.88
N ALA A 143 21.41 7.00 -2.42
CA ALA A 143 21.55 6.51 -3.78
C ALA A 143 20.50 7.07 -4.77
N ALA A 144 19.56 7.92 -4.31
CA ALA A 144 18.62 8.59 -5.21
C ALA A 144 19.35 9.68 -6.01
N SER A 145 19.91 9.28 -7.15
CA SER A 145 20.57 10.13 -8.14
C SER A 145 19.68 11.29 -8.52
N ALA A 146 20.19 12.52 -8.43
CA ALA A 146 19.44 13.75 -8.72
C ALA A 146 19.03 13.93 -10.20
N SER A 147 19.14 12.90 -11.05
CA SER A 147 18.88 13.00 -12.49
C SER A 147 17.97 11.88 -13.01
N THR A 148 16.86 12.28 -13.64
CA THR A 148 15.82 11.40 -14.24
C THR A 148 16.34 10.52 -15.38
N LYS A 149 17.59 10.73 -15.83
CA LYS A 149 18.18 10.05 -16.98
C LYS A 149 18.98 8.81 -16.56
N GLU A 150 19.64 8.85 -15.40
CA GLU A 150 20.35 7.70 -14.82
C GLU A 150 19.35 6.67 -14.28
N ASP A 151 18.23 7.12 -13.70
CA ASP A 151 17.12 6.26 -13.28
C ASP A 151 16.58 5.41 -14.42
N LEU A 152 16.54 5.94 -15.66
CA LEU A 152 15.98 5.23 -16.80
C LEU A 152 16.91 4.14 -17.34
N ASP A 153 18.23 4.36 -17.27
CA ASP A 153 19.24 3.40 -17.71
C ASP A 153 19.53 2.34 -16.64
N ASP A 154 19.36 2.67 -15.36
CA ASP A 154 19.34 1.69 -14.28
C ASP A 154 18.02 0.91 -14.26
N LEU A 155 16.86 1.53 -14.55
CA LEU A 155 15.63 0.80 -14.79
C LEU A 155 15.82 -0.18 -15.95
N LYS A 156 16.38 0.26 -17.10
CA LYS A 156 16.60 -0.64 -18.24
C LYS A 156 17.52 -1.81 -17.93
N ARG A 157 18.56 -1.60 -17.12
CA ARG A 157 19.43 -2.69 -16.65
C ARG A 157 18.77 -3.60 -15.62
N HIS A 158 17.76 -3.11 -14.91
CA HIS A 158 17.02 -3.84 -13.87
C HIS A 158 15.57 -4.18 -14.28
N ILE A 159 15.17 -4.04 -15.54
CA ILE A 159 13.80 -4.40 -16.00
C ILE A 159 13.55 -5.92 -15.92
N GLY A 160 14.60 -6.74 -15.75
CA GLY A 160 14.47 -8.15 -15.33
C GLY A 160 14.43 -8.38 -13.81
N ARG A 161 14.43 -7.31 -13.01
CA ARG A 161 14.37 -7.27 -11.54
C ARG A 161 13.56 -6.04 -11.11
N LEU A 162 12.27 -6.06 -11.43
CA LEU A 162 11.34 -5.07 -10.90
C LEU A 162 11.32 -5.16 -9.36
N PRO A 163 11.10 -4.04 -8.64
CA PRO A 163 10.83 -4.08 -7.21
C PRO A 163 9.56 -4.90 -6.97
N GLY A 164 9.73 -6.14 -6.52
CA GLY A 164 8.67 -7.14 -6.40
C GLY A 164 9.07 -8.55 -6.84
N GLU A 165 10.10 -8.70 -7.69
CA GLU A 165 10.71 -10.00 -7.99
C GLU A 165 12.08 -10.11 -7.30
N TRP A 166 12.03 -10.38 -6.00
CA TRP A 166 13.21 -10.73 -5.24
C TRP A 166 13.61 -12.16 -5.61
N THR A 167 14.86 -12.34 -6.05
CA THR A 167 15.44 -13.68 -6.20
C THR A 167 15.65 -14.29 -4.81
N ASP A 168 15.35 -15.57 -4.61
CA ASP A 168 15.50 -16.31 -3.33
C ASP A 168 16.81 -16.00 -2.56
N PHE A 169 17.90 -15.71 -3.28
CA PHE A 169 19.20 -15.29 -2.74
C PHE A 169 19.25 -13.96 -1.97
N GLN A 170 18.16 -13.19 -1.91
CA GLN A 170 18.10 -11.92 -1.18
C GLN A 170 17.39 -12.01 0.17
N GLN A 171 16.56 -13.03 0.43
CA GLN A 171 15.89 -13.21 1.72
C GLN A 171 16.89 -13.46 2.87
N ASP A 172 17.99 -14.16 2.59
CA ASP A 172 19.04 -14.47 3.58
C ASP A 172 19.93 -13.27 3.95
N ARG A 173 19.74 -12.10 3.32
CA ARG A 173 20.54 -10.91 3.62
C ARG A 173 20.01 -10.19 4.85
N GLN A 174 20.93 -9.63 5.63
CA GLN A 174 20.57 -8.79 6.76
C GLN A 174 19.87 -7.51 6.27
N LEU A 175 18.74 -7.18 6.91
CA LEU A 175 18.03 -5.91 6.72
C LEU A 175 18.99 -4.74 6.95
N GLY A 176 18.96 -3.77 6.04
CA GLY A 176 19.70 -2.51 6.17
C GLY A 176 19.18 -1.64 7.30
N PRO A 177 19.90 -0.56 7.65
CA PRO A 177 19.42 0.37 8.64
C PRO A 177 18.13 1.06 8.16
N VAL A 178 17.04 0.84 8.89
CA VAL A 178 15.73 1.46 8.64
C VAL A 178 15.31 2.33 9.81
N ASP A 179 14.55 3.39 9.51
CA ASP A 179 13.89 4.25 10.48
C ASP A 179 12.37 4.11 10.38
N ALA A 180 11.73 3.81 11.50
CA ALA A 180 10.28 3.86 11.67
C ALA A 180 9.82 5.21 12.23
N ALA A 181 8.89 5.89 11.56
CA ALA A 181 8.33 7.15 12.05
C ALA A 181 6.80 7.22 11.83
N PRO A 182 6.01 7.64 12.83
CA PRO A 182 4.57 7.75 12.68
C PRO A 182 4.22 8.83 11.66
N VAL A 183 3.38 8.49 10.69
CA VAL A 183 2.73 9.47 9.80
C VAL A 183 1.51 10.07 10.50
N PHE A 184 0.78 9.22 11.21
CA PHE A 184 -0.23 9.62 12.17
C PHE A 184 -0.31 8.58 13.28
N GLU A 185 -0.78 9.02 14.44
CA GLU A 185 -1.09 8.18 15.60
C GLU A 185 -2.39 8.69 16.21
N LEU A 186 -3.31 7.77 16.48
CA LEU A 186 -4.59 8.05 17.09
C LEU A 186 -4.76 7.23 18.36
N THR A 187 -5.08 7.90 19.46
CA THR A 187 -5.43 7.25 20.73
C THR A 187 -6.85 6.69 20.67
N SER A 188 -7.16 5.72 21.54
CA SER A 188 -8.44 5.00 21.56
C SER A 188 -9.68 5.87 21.81
N ASP A 189 -9.52 7.11 22.28
CA ASP A 189 -10.59 8.11 22.41
C ASP A 189 -10.91 8.85 21.09
N GLN A 190 -10.05 8.73 20.08
CA GLN A 190 -10.17 9.44 18.80
C GLN A 190 -10.89 8.63 17.71
N TYR A 191 -11.19 7.37 17.98
CA TYR A 191 -11.96 6.46 17.14
C TYR A 191 -12.80 5.52 18.01
N HIS A 192 -13.84 4.94 17.44
CA HIS A 192 -14.63 3.91 18.08
C HIS A 192 -14.28 2.56 17.46
N ASP A 193 -13.66 1.69 18.25
CA ASP A 193 -13.42 0.30 17.85
C ASP A 193 -14.69 -0.52 17.98
N ARG A 194 -15.25 -0.94 16.85
CA ARG A 194 -16.43 -1.82 16.78
C ARG A 194 -16.08 -3.29 16.99
N GLY A 195 -14.79 -3.61 17.16
CA GLY A 195 -14.30 -4.96 17.26
C GLY A 195 -14.23 -5.66 15.91
N ARG A 196 -14.23 -6.99 15.97
CA ARG A 196 -14.17 -7.86 14.79
C ARG A 196 -15.56 -8.10 14.25
N ASP A 197 -15.77 -7.78 12.97
CA ASP A 197 -17.02 -8.02 12.26
C ASP A 197 -16.76 -8.77 10.95
N ARG A 198 -17.70 -9.65 10.58
CA ARG A 198 -17.76 -10.30 9.27
C ARG A 198 -18.50 -9.47 8.24
N ARG A 199 -19.11 -8.35 8.66
CA ARG A 199 -19.76 -7.42 7.76
C ARG A 199 -18.73 -6.85 6.80
N LYS A 200 -18.77 -7.39 5.59
CA LYS A 200 -17.97 -6.97 4.46
C LYS A 200 -18.11 -5.46 4.23
N PRO A 201 -17.02 -4.68 4.34
CA PRO A 201 -16.97 -3.34 3.82
C PRO A 201 -17.26 -3.39 2.32
N LYS A 202 -18.06 -2.45 1.83
CA LYS A 202 -18.39 -2.40 0.41
C LYS A 202 -17.09 -2.20 -0.38
N GLY A 203 -16.89 -2.99 -1.43
CA GLY A 203 -15.64 -3.01 -2.20
C GLY A 203 -14.57 -4.01 -1.74
N SER A 204 -14.75 -4.67 -0.60
CA SER A 204 -13.88 -5.77 -0.10
C SER A 204 -14.49 -7.13 -0.39
N LYS A 205 -13.71 -8.22 -0.31
CA LYS A 205 -14.26 -9.58 -0.33
C LYS A 205 -14.77 -9.94 1.07
N GLU A 206 -15.53 -11.04 1.21
CA GLU A 206 -15.95 -11.52 2.53
C GLU A 206 -14.71 -11.92 3.35
N GLY A 207 -14.70 -11.59 4.63
CA GLY A 207 -13.56 -11.78 5.53
C GLY A 207 -13.88 -11.26 6.91
N VAL A 208 -12.97 -11.47 7.86
CA VAL A 208 -13.05 -10.87 9.20
C VAL A 208 -12.28 -9.55 9.19
N PHE A 209 -12.95 -8.48 9.61
CA PHE A 209 -12.38 -7.14 9.66
C PHE A 209 -12.41 -6.59 11.07
N HIS A 210 -11.35 -5.92 11.50
CA HIS A 210 -11.42 -4.99 12.62
C HIS A 210 -11.97 -3.66 12.11
N LEU A 211 -13.09 -3.19 12.66
CA LEU A 211 -13.77 -1.99 12.19
C LEU A 211 -13.50 -0.80 13.13
N LEU A 212 -12.84 0.22 12.60
CA LEU A 212 -12.60 1.49 13.28
C LEU A 212 -13.55 2.54 12.70
N GLU A 213 -14.37 3.17 13.53
CA GLU A 213 -15.29 4.24 13.15
C GLU A 213 -14.84 5.59 13.70
N PHE A 214 -15.02 6.65 12.92
CA PHE A 214 -14.69 8.02 13.32
C PHE A 214 -15.95 8.85 13.57
N ALA A 215 -15.78 9.99 14.27
CA ALA A 215 -16.89 10.88 14.63
C ALA A 215 -17.70 11.42 13.43
N ASP A 216 -17.10 11.48 12.23
CA ASP A 216 -17.77 11.89 11.00
C ASP A 216 -18.53 10.74 10.28
N GLY A 217 -18.61 9.56 10.92
CA GLY A 217 -19.24 8.36 10.37
C GLY A 217 -18.42 7.65 9.29
N SER A 218 -17.20 8.10 9.01
CA SER A 218 -16.25 7.36 8.16
C SER A 218 -15.57 6.23 8.94
N GLY A 219 -14.99 5.26 8.24
CA GLY A 219 -14.34 4.13 8.91
C GLY A 219 -13.16 3.53 8.14
N ILE A 220 -12.33 2.80 8.89
CA ILE A 220 -11.25 1.96 8.36
C ILE A 220 -11.51 0.53 8.81
N ALA A 221 -11.52 -0.39 7.86
CA ALA A 221 -11.64 -1.82 8.10
C ALA A 221 -10.29 -2.51 7.85
N LEU A 222 -9.80 -3.25 8.84
CA LEU A 222 -8.51 -3.94 8.82
C LEU A 222 -8.75 -5.45 8.65
N GLY A 223 -8.37 -6.02 7.51
CA GLY A 223 -8.64 -7.43 7.16
C GLY A 223 -7.71 -8.40 7.87
N ILE A 224 -8.24 -9.19 8.80
CA ILE A 224 -7.44 -10.06 9.70
C ILE A 224 -6.93 -11.33 9.00
N ASP A 225 -7.50 -11.69 7.84
CA ASP A 225 -7.11 -12.84 7.01
C ASP A 225 -6.52 -12.42 5.66
N SER A 226 -5.74 -11.34 5.62
CA SER A 226 -4.91 -11.03 4.45
C SER A 226 -3.59 -11.81 4.59
N PRO A 227 -3.28 -12.77 3.69
CA PRO A 227 -2.04 -13.55 3.74
C PRO A 227 -0.79 -12.67 3.67
#